data_AF-A0A842UZE3-F1
#
_entry.id   AF-A0A842UZE3-F1
#
_cell.length_a   1.000
_cell.length_b   1.000
_cell.length_c   1.000
_cell.angle_alpha   90.00
_cell.angle_beta   90.00
_cell.angle_gamma   90.00
#
_symmetry.space_group_name_H-M   'P 1'
#
loop_
_entity.id
_entity.type
_entity.pdbx_description
1 polymer ?
#
loop_
_entity_poly.entity_id
_entity_poly.type
_entity_poly.pdbx_seq_one_letter_code
_entity_poly.pdbx_strand_id
1 'polypeptide(L)'
;MFWVHTISSIIASILIIWLALSCLLKKIKGHKYISVLLLGVSIISLVSSMLYGFSINLSLTWANIHYLTGFASLILSLLPMIAFITKRDQWHYNFGYAAAVMVVVSLITGFVAFSGLMFSYFTVGAECFTLAELNSSDKCLVAVDGAVHDMTNMPRWGSGQHYDYGCGGNYSKDYLIERMPSHAADKYYGPVIGSLC
;
A
#
# COMPACT_ATOMS: atom_id res chain seq x y z
N MET A 1 10.82 -2.26 6.35
CA MET A 1 11.05 -1.36 5.20
C MET A 1 9.81 -0.55 4.79
N PHE A 2 8.60 -1.12 4.75
CA PHE A 2 7.34 -0.36 4.51
C PHE A 2 7.24 0.96 5.30
N TRP A 3 7.51 0.91 6.61
CA TRP A 3 7.51 2.07 7.50
C TRP A 3 8.43 3.22 7.07
N VAL A 4 9.56 2.93 6.42
CA VAL A 4 10.51 3.97 5.96
C VAL A 4 9.92 4.77 4.79
N HIS A 5 9.27 4.11 3.84
CA HIS A 5 8.58 4.78 2.73
C HIS A 5 7.40 5.62 3.24
N THR A 6 6.59 5.07 4.14
CA THR A 6 5.45 5.79 4.73
C THR A 6 5.91 7.04 5.49
N ILE A 7 6.91 6.90 6.38
CA ILE A 7 7.43 8.02 7.17
C ILE A 7 8.07 9.08 6.27
N SER A 8 8.92 8.68 5.31
CA SER A 8 9.55 9.64 4.39
C SER A 8 8.54 10.36 3.48
N SER A 9 7.48 9.68 3.04
CA SER A 9 6.39 10.28 2.25
C SER A 9 5.58 11.31 3.06
N ILE A 10 5.29 11.00 4.33
CA ILE A 10 4.62 11.94 5.25
C ILE A 10 5.48 13.18 5.46
N ILE A 11 6.78 13.00 5.77
CA ILE A 11 7.72 14.11 5.97
C ILE A 11 7.83 14.96 4.70
N ALA A 12 7.97 14.34 3.52
CA ALA A 12 8.02 15.05 2.24
C ALA A 12 6.75 15.89 2.02
N SER A 13 5.58 15.30 2.26
CA SER A 13 4.28 15.98 2.09
C SER A 13 4.16 17.20 3.01
N ILE A 14 4.53 17.08 4.28
CA ILE A 14 4.53 18.19 5.25
C ILE A 14 5.45 19.32 4.77
N LEU A 15 6.66 18.99 4.31
CA LEU A 15 7.62 19.97 3.83
C LEU A 15 7.15 20.66 2.54
N ILE A 16 6.52 19.94 1.60
CA ILE A 16 5.94 20.53 0.38
C ILE A 16 4.84 21.54 0.75
N ILE A 17 3.92 21.15 1.63
CA ILE A 17 2.82 22.01 2.09
C ILE A 17 3.37 23.26 2.78
N TRP A 18 4.35 23.10 3.68
CA TRP A 18 4.99 24.21 4.37
C TRP A 18 5.69 25.17 3.39
N LEU A 19 6.39 24.65 2.38
CA LEU A 19 7.06 25.47 1.37
C LEU A 19 6.03 26.26 0.54
N ALA A 20 4.95 25.61 0.10
CA ALA A 20 3.87 26.24 -0.65
C ALA A 20 3.20 27.36 0.16
N LEU A 21 2.91 27.12 1.44
CA LEU A 21 2.35 28.14 2.35
C LEU A 21 3.33 29.29 2.59
N SER A 22 4.61 29.01 2.76
CA SER A 22 5.64 30.05 2.97
C SER A 22 5.79 30.96 1.74
N CYS A 23 5.69 30.39 0.53
CA CYS A 23 5.62 31.14 -0.72
C CYS A 23 4.34 31.99 -0.80
N LEU A 24 3.18 31.42 -0.48
CA LEU A 24 1.89 32.13 -0.48
C LEU A 24 1.89 33.33 0.47
N LEU A 25 2.47 33.16 1.67
CA LEU A 25 2.53 34.19 2.70
C LEU A 25 3.70 35.17 2.52
N LYS A 26 4.48 35.06 1.43
CA LYS A 26 5.69 35.87 1.17
C LYS A 26 6.72 35.86 2.32
N LYS A 27 6.73 34.82 3.15
CA LYS A 27 7.71 34.64 4.24
C LYS A 27 8.91 33.83 3.72
N ILE A 28 9.82 34.51 3.03
CA ILE A 28 10.86 33.87 2.18
C ILE A 28 12.14 33.47 2.95
N LYS A 29 12.25 33.80 4.25
CA LYS A 29 13.43 33.42 5.05
C LYS A 29 13.51 31.90 5.19
N GLY A 30 14.58 31.30 4.67
CA GLY A 30 14.87 29.88 4.83
C GLY A 30 14.44 28.94 3.69
N HIS A 31 13.82 29.45 2.61
CA HIS A 31 13.33 28.59 1.52
C HIS A 31 14.41 27.68 0.92
N LYS A 32 15.66 28.18 0.77
CA LYS A 32 16.78 27.40 0.22
C LYS A 32 17.08 26.13 1.03
N TYR A 33 17.14 26.24 2.35
CA TYR A 33 17.43 25.08 3.22
C TYR A 33 16.33 24.05 3.15
N ILE A 34 15.08 24.50 3.06
CA ILE A 34 13.92 23.60 3.05
C ILE A 34 13.74 22.96 1.68
N SER A 35 14.03 23.68 0.58
CA SER A 35 14.15 23.08 -0.75
C SER A 35 15.20 21.98 -0.79
N VAL A 36 16.39 22.19 -0.19
CA VAL A 36 17.45 21.15 -0.15
C VAL A 36 17.02 19.96 0.71
N LEU A 37 16.40 20.20 1.86
CA LEU A 37 15.84 19.12 2.70
C LEU A 37 14.77 18.33 1.94
N LEU A 38 13.89 19.03 1.22
CA LEU A 38 12.85 18.43 0.38
C LEU A 38 13.43 17.50 -0.68
N LEU A 39 14.48 17.96 -1.36
CA LEU A 39 15.18 17.19 -2.38
C LEU A 39 15.73 15.89 -1.77
N GLY A 40 16.41 16.00 -0.63
CA GLY A 40 16.96 14.83 0.08
C GLY A 40 15.88 13.81 0.47
N VAL A 41 14.80 14.27 1.11
CA VAL A 41 13.69 13.38 1.52
C VAL A 41 12.98 12.78 0.30
N SER A 42 12.80 13.55 -0.78
CA SER A 42 12.17 13.08 -2.02
C SER A 42 13.00 11.99 -2.71
N ILE A 43 14.32 12.15 -2.77
CA ILE A 43 15.22 11.12 -3.32
C ILE A 43 15.14 9.84 -2.49
N ILE A 44 15.18 9.94 -1.16
CA ILE A 44 15.05 8.78 -0.27
C ILE A 44 13.71 8.07 -0.48
N SER A 45 12.62 8.82 -0.56
CA SER A 45 11.28 8.28 -0.78
C SER A 45 11.17 7.59 -2.15
N LEU A 46 11.73 8.19 -3.19
CA LEU A 46 11.77 7.64 -4.55
C LEU A 46 12.56 6.34 -4.61
N VAL A 47 13.79 6.32 -4.07
CA VAL A 47 14.64 5.12 -4.03
C VAL A 47 13.95 4.01 -3.23
N SER A 48 13.35 4.35 -2.09
CA SER A 48 12.60 3.38 -1.27
C SER A 48 11.42 2.80 -2.05
N SER A 49 10.70 3.62 -2.82
CA SER A 49 9.59 3.17 -3.67
C SER A 49 10.05 2.23 -4.78
N MET A 50 11.15 2.55 -5.46
CA MET A 50 11.75 1.69 -6.50
C MET A 50 12.19 0.33 -5.93
N LEU A 51 12.83 0.32 -4.76
CA LEU A 51 13.26 -0.91 -4.09
C LEU A 51 12.08 -1.77 -3.61
N TYR A 52 10.92 -1.17 -3.33
CA TYR A 52 9.73 -1.89 -2.89
C TYR A 52 8.89 -2.45 -4.05
N GLY A 53 9.43 -2.45 -5.28
CA GLY A 53 8.77 -3.02 -6.43
C GLY A 53 7.70 -2.11 -7.03
N PHE A 54 7.97 -0.80 -7.12
CA PHE A 54 7.16 0.13 -7.89
C PHE A 54 6.93 -0.43 -9.30
N SER A 55 5.74 -1.00 -9.50
CA SER A 55 5.25 -1.47 -10.78
C SER A 55 4.15 -0.51 -11.19
N ILE A 56 4.36 0.24 -12.26
CA ILE A 56 3.30 1.06 -12.85
C ILE A 56 2.33 0.10 -13.53
N ASN A 57 1.44 -0.49 -12.76
CA ASN A 57 0.26 -1.11 -13.32
C ASN A 57 -0.72 0.02 -13.66
N LEU A 58 -1.03 0.20 -14.94
CA LEU A 58 -1.92 1.27 -15.42
C LEU A 58 -3.40 1.02 -15.09
N SER A 59 -3.72 0.02 -14.26
CA SER A 59 -5.09 -0.18 -13.78
C SER A 59 -5.53 0.98 -12.89
N LEU A 60 -6.78 1.41 -13.04
CA LEU A 60 -7.39 2.56 -12.34
C LEU A 60 -7.77 2.25 -10.87
N THR A 61 -6.93 1.51 -10.16
CA THR A 61 -7.12 1.26 -8.73
C THR A 61 -6.69 2.49 -7.91
N TRP A 62 -7.29 2.68 -6.74
CA TRP A 62 -6.93 3.80 -5.85
C TRP A 62 -5.45 3.81 -5.46
N ALA A 63 -4.84 2.64 -5.27
CA ALA A 63 -3.41 2.51 -5.01
C ALA A 63 -2.56 3.03 -6.17
N ASN A 64 -2.91 2.68 -7.42
CA ASN A 64 -2.18 3.13 -8.59
C ASN A 64 -2.36 4.63 -8.85
N ILE A 65 -3.55 5.18 -8.59
CA ILE A 65 -3.77 6.63 -8.65
C ILE A 65 -2.91 7.34 -7.60
N HIS A 66 -2.82 6.81 -6.38
CA HIS A 66 -1.94 7.34 -5.34
C HIS A 66 -0.47 7.35 -5.78
N TYR A 67 0.01 6.24 -6.33
CA TYR A 67 1.38 6.12 -6.85
C TYR A 67 1.66 7.09 -7.99
N LEU A 68 0.75 7.19 -8.96
CA LEU A 68 0.90 8.08 -10.11
C LEU A 68 0.92 9.55 -9.69
N THR A 69 -0.02 9.95 -8.82
CA THR A 69 -0.13 11.33 -8.35
C THR A 69 1.04 11.71 -7.43
N GLY A 70 1.49 10.78 -6.58
CA GLY A 70 2.69 10.94 -5.76
C GLY A 70 3.93 11.12 -6.62
N PHE A 71 4.14 10.28 -7.62
CA PHE A 71 5.27 10.39 -8.56
C PHE A 71 5.24 11.69 -9.37
N ALA A 72 4.06 12.09 -9.89
CA ALA A 72 3.88 13.35 -10.59
C ALA A 72 4.18 14.56 -9.69
N SER A 73 3.76 14.53 -8.42
CA SER A 73 4.08 15.59 -7.44
C SER A 73 5.59 15.73 -7.22
N LEU A 74 6.31 14.60 -7.22
CA LEU A 74 7.74 14.56 -7.03
C LEU A 74 8.46 15.17 -8.24
N ILE A 75 8.08 14.80 -9.47
CA ILE A 75 8.61 15.42 -10.69
C ILE A 75 8.33 16.94 -10.69
N LEU A 76 7.08 17.34 -10.42
CA LEU A 76 6.69 18.75 -10.44
C LEU A 76 7.41 19.58 -9.37
N SER A 77 7.76 18.99 -8.23
CA SER A 77 8.51 19.70 -7.17
C SER A 77 10.00 19.86 -7.50
N LEU A 78 10.55 19.00 -8.37
CA LEU A 78 11.94 19.10 -8.85
C LEU A 78 12.11 20.06 -10.03
N LEU A 79 11.09 20.24 -10.87
CA LEU A 79 11.15 21.16 -12.02
C LEU A 79 11.53 22.61 -11.65
N PRO A 80 11.00 23.22 -10.57
CA PRO A 80 11.47 24.51 -10.09
C PRO A 80 12.98 24.55 -9.81
N MET A 81 13.55 23.50 -9.22
CA MET A 81 14.99 23.47 -8.92
C MET A 81 15.85 23.55 -10.18
N ILE A 82 15.39 22.96 -11.30
CA ILE A 82 16.04 23.07 -12.60
C ILE A 82 15.79 24.46 -13.20
N ALA A 83 14.56 24.98 -13.09
CA ALA A 83 14.18 26.30 -13.58
C ALA A 83 14.92 27.44 -12.87
N PHE A 84 15.46 27.23 -11.67
CA PHE A 84 16.27 28.22 -10.90
C PHE A 84 17.48 28.70 -11.69
N ILE A 85 17.97 27.90 -12.65
CA ILE A 85 19.05 28.22 -13.57
C ILE A 85 18.63 29.31 -14.59
N THR A 86 17.33 29.49 -14.85
CA THR A 86 16.81 30.26 -16.00
C THR A 86 16.17 31.62 -15.66
N LYS A 87 16.22 32.09 -14.40
CA LYS A 87 15.59 33.36 -13.93
C LYS A 87 14.10 33.52 -14.27
N ARG A 88 13.34 32.43 -14.43
CA ARG A 88 11.88 32.48 -14.65
C ARG A 88 11.12 32.31 -13.34
N ASP A 89 10.85 33.42 -12.69
CA ASP A 89 10.19 33.45 -11.36
C ASP A 89 8.74 32.94 -11.43
N GLN A 90 7.98 33.27 -12.48
CA GLN A 90 6.58 32.83 -12.60
C GLN A 90 6.41 31.30 -12.70
N TRP A 91 7.34 30.63 -13.39
CA TRP A 91 7.29 29.18 -13.57
C TRP A 91 7.55 28.43 -12.26
N HIS A 92 8.39 28.98 -11.37
CA HIS A 92 8.59 28.41 -10.03
C HIS A 92 7.30 28.35 -9.24
N TYR A 93 6.55 29.45 -9.22
CA TYR A 93 5.29 29.52 -8.47
C TYR A 93 4.26 28.55 -9.04
N ASN A 94 4.11 28.51 -10.37
CA ASN A 94 3.13 27.63 -11.02
C ASN A 94 3.43 26.15 -10.77
N PHE A 95 4.69 25.72 -10.92
CA PHE A 95 5.09 24.33 -10.67
C PHE A 95 5.03 23.97 -9.19
N GLY A 96 5.43 24.88 -8.29
CA GLY A 96 5.31 24.66 -6.85
C GLY A 96 3.85 24.48 -6.41
N TYR A 97 2.94 25.30 -6.96
CA TYR A 97 1.51 25.16 -6.71
C TYR A 97 0.95 23.84 -7.26
N ALA A 98 1.28 23.50 -8.51
CA ALA A 98 0.87 22.23 -9.11
C ALA A 98 1.37 21.02 -8.31
N ALA A 99 2.62 21.04 -7.85
CA ALA A 99 3.17 20.00 -6.97
C ALA A 99 2.38 19.88 -5.66
N ALA A 100 2.05 21.01 -5.01
CA ALA A 100 1.26 21.01 -3.78
C ALA A 100 -0.14 20.42 -3.98
N VAL A 101 -0.83 20.76 -5.08
CA VAL A 101 -2.14 20.17 -5.42
C VAL A 101 -2.00 18.65 -5.61
N MET A 102 -0.98 18.21 -6.35
CA MET A 102 -0.77 16.77 -6.58
C MET A 102 -0.43 16.00 -5.30
N VAL A 103 0.28 16.62 -4.35
CA VAL A 103 0.49 16.03 -3.01
C VAL A 103 -0.84 15.86 -2.29
N VAL A 104 -1.73 16.85 -2.29
CA VAL A 104 -3.03 16.74 -1.63
C VAL A 104 -3.86 15.61 -2.25
N VAL A 105 -3.90 15.53 -3.58
CA VAL A 105 -4.59 14.43 -4.29
C VAL A 105 -3.97 13.07 -3.93
N SER A 106 -2.64 12.98 -3.87
CA SER A 106 -1.93 11.78 -3.47
C SER A 106 -2.28 11.38 -2.03
N LEU A 107 -2.32 12.33 -1.09
CA LEU A 107 -2.70 12.05 0.30
C LEU A 107 -4.13 11.52 0.41
N ILE A 108 -5.08 12.13 -0.31
CA ILE A 108 -6.49 11.68 -0.31
C ILE A 108 -6.59 10.26 -0.89
N THR A 109 -5.98 10.03 -2.05
CA THR A 109 -6.05 8.72 -2.73
C THR A 109 -5.32 7.64 -1.94
N GLY A 110 -4.21 7.98 -1.29
CA GLY A 110 -3.49 7.09 -0.39
C GLY A 110 -4.31 6.73 0.84
N PHE A 111 -5.00 7.71 1.43
CA PHE A 111 -5.93 7.46 2.53
C PHE A 111 -7.09 6.56 2.11
N VAL A 112 -7.71 6.79 0.95
CA VAL A 112 -8.79 5.94 0.43
C VAL A 112 -8.31 4.51 0.20
N ALA A 113 -7.16 4.33 -0.46
CA ALA A 113 -6.57 3.01 -0.67
C ALA A 113 -6.25 2.30 0.64
N PHE A 114 -5.66 3.00 1.61
CA PHE A 114 -5.38 2.47 2.93
C PHE A 114 -6.67 2.12 3.68
N SER A 115 -7.68 2.98 3.66
CA SER A 115 -8.97 2.72 4.32
C SER A 115 -9.70 1.53 3.71
N GLY A 116 -9.63 1.32 2.39
CA GLY A 116 -10.18 0.13 1.74
C GLY A 116 -9.43 -1.14 2.13
N LEU A 117 -8.11 -1.06 2.27
CA LEU A 117 -7.29 -2.17 2.77
C LEU A 117 -7.61 -2.48 4.24
N MET A 118 -7.70 -1.46 5.09
CA MET A 118 -8.07 -1.61 6.50
C MET A 118 -9.50 -2.15 6.64
N PHE A 119 -10.44 -1.64 5.85
CA PHE A 119 -11.81 -2.15 5.83
C PHE A 119 -11.82 -3.62 5.43
N SER A 120 -11.14 -4.01 4.35
CA SER A 120 -10.97 -5.42 3.98
C SER A 120 -10.37 -6.23 5.11
N TYR A 121 -9.36 -5.72 5.80
CA TYR A 121 -8.72 -6.43 6.92
C TYR A 121 -9.67 -6.61 8.11
N PHE A 122 -10.50 -5.61 8.41
CA PHE A 122 -11.47 -5.67 9.50
C PHE A 122 -12.74 -6.45 9.14
N THR A 123 -13.18 -6.44 7.88
CA THR A 123 -14.36 -7.19 7.44
C THR A 123 -14.07 -8.66 7.17
N VAL A 124 -12.83 -9.00 6.79
CA VAL A 124 -12.37 -10.39 6.66
C VAL A 124 -12.38 -11.13 8.01
N GLY A 125 -12.50 -10.42 9.15
CA GLY A 125 -12.74 -11.04 10.46
C GLY A 125 -14.20 -11.04 10.91
N ALA A 126 -15.14 -10.56 10.08
CA ALA A 126 -16.54 -10.38 10.46
C ALA A 126 -17.48 -11.45 9.90
N GLU A 127 -17.09 -12.16 8.83
CA GLU A 127 -17.84 -13.31 8.34
C GLU A 127 -17.55 -14.53 9.22
N CYS A 128 -18.62 -15.09 9.75
CA CYS A 128 -18.62 -16.16 10.73
C CYS A 128 -19.18 -17.38 10.01
N PHE A 129 -18.35 -18.42 9.87
CA PHE A 129 -18.69 -19.64 9.15
C PHE A 129 -18.84 -20.78 10.14
N THR A 130 -19.92 -21.53 9.99
CA THR A 130 -20.09 -22.83 10.66
C THR A 130 -19.33 -23.92 9.92
N LEU A 131 -18.96 -25.00 10.62
CA LEU A 131 -18.35 -26.17 9.99
C LEU A 131 -19.25 -26.77 8.89
N ALA A 132 -20.57 -26.66 9.01
CA ALA A 132 -21.51 -27.10 7.99
C ALA A 132 -21.43 -26.26 6.71
N GLU A 133 -21.29 -24.94 6.85
CA GLU A 133 -21.11 -24.01 5.72
C GLU A 133 -19.77 -24.22 5.02
N LEU A 134 -18.70 -24.51 5.77
CA LEU A 134 -17.41 -24.86 5.15
C LEU A 134 -17.52 -26.14 4.31
N ASN A 135 -18.19 -27.17 4.83
CA ASN A 135 -18.33 -28.47 4.15
C ASN A 135 -19.29 -28.44 2.95
N SER A 136 -20.25 -27.53 2.93
CA SER A 136 -21.27 -27.41 1.87
C SER A 136 -20.94 -26.34 0.82
N SER A 137 -19.83 -25.62 0.99
CA SER A 137 -19.39 -24.57 0.08
C SER A 137 -18.95 -25.15 -1.27
N ASP A 138 -19.33 -24.47 -2.36
CA ASP A 138 -18.81 -24.73 -3.71
C ASP A 138 -17.33 -24.32 -3.84
N LYS A 139 -16.79 -23.61 -2.84
CA LYS A 139 -15.40 -23.19 -2.75
C LYS A 139 -14.61 -24.12 -1.83
N CYS A 140 -13.30 -24.18 -2.03
CA CYS A 140 -12.43 -24.88 -1.10
C CYS A 140 -12.11 -24.04 0.13
N LEU A 141 -12.96 -24.11 1.16
CA LEU A 141 -12.75 -23.36 2.41
C LEU A 141 -12.17 -24.27 3.50
N VAL A 142 -11.23 -23.76 4.30
CA VAL A 142 -10.63 -24.52 5.41
C VAL A 142 -10.45 -23.61 6.61
N ALA A 143 -10.83 -24.09 7.80
CA ALA A 143 -10.53 -23.42 9.05
C ALA A 143 -9.17 -23.88 9.62
N VAL A 144 -8.31 -22.93 9.98
CA VAL A 144 -7.03 -23.16 10.64
C VAL A 144 -6.96 -22.32 11.90
N ASP A 145 -6.93 -22.96 13.07
CA ASP A 145 -7.00 -22.30 14.39
C ASP A 145 -8.16 -21.28 14.49
N GLY A 146 -9.29 -21.60 13.85
CA GLY A 146 -10.47 -20.74 13.83
C GLY A 146 -10.44 -19.60 12.79
N ALA A 147 -9.39 -19.43 12.01
CA ALA A 147 -9.39 -18.55 10.84
C ALA A 147 -9.81 -19.32 9.58
N VAL A 148 -10.77 -18.81 8.81
CA VAL A 148 -11.27 -19.46 7.59
C VAL A 148 -10.52 -18.92 6.38
N HIS A 149 -9.93 -19.80 5.60
CA HIS A 149 -9.13 -19.47 4.41
C HIS A 149 -9.80 -19.98 3.13
N ASP A 150 -9.80 -19.16 2.07
CA ASP A 150 -10.27 -19.56 0.72
C ASP A 150 -9.10 -20.17 -0.08
N MET A 151 -9.07 -21.50 -0.18
CA MET A 151 -8.05 -22.27 -0.88
C MET A 151 -8.38 -22.52 -2.36
N THR A 152 -9.51 -22.01 -2.88
CA THR A 152 -10.05 -22.38 -4.20
C THR A 152 -9.05 -22.20 -5.34
N ASN A 153 -8.26 -21.13 -5.28
CA ASN A 153 -7.27 -20.80 -6.31
C ASN A 153 -5.85 -21.26 -5.96
N MET A 154 -5.67 -22.01 -4.88
CA MET A 154 -4.36 -22.52 -4.48
C MET A 154 -4.04 -23.78 -5.31
N PRO A 155 -2.96 -23.80 -6.12
CA PRO A 155 -2.67 -24.93 -7.02
C PRO A 155 -2.58 -26.28 -6.31
N ARG A 156 -2.17 -26.27 -5.04
CA ARG A 156 -2.02 -27.45 -4.19
C ARG A 156 -3.33 -28.02 -3.65
N TRP A 157 -4.41 -27.25 -3.75
CA TRP A 157 -5.77 -27.57 -3.33
C TRP A 157 -6.74 -27.70 -4.51
N GLY A 158 -6.22 -27.74 -5.75
CA GLY A 158 -7.03 -27.71 -6.97
C GLY A 158 -7.98 -28.90 -7.14
N SER A 159 -7.77 -30.00 -6.42
CA SER A 159 -8.69 -31.14 -6.35
C SER A 159 -9.65 -31.08 -5.15
N GLY A 160 -9.72 -29.95 -4.44
CA GLY A 160 -10.45 -29.82 -3.19
C GLY A 160 -9.81 -30.55 -2.00
N GLN A 161 -8.55 -30.97 -2.17
CA GLN A 161 -7.81 -31.71 -1.16
C GLN A 161 -6.32 -31.44 -1.32
N HIS A 162 -5.61 -31.33 -0.21
CA HIS A 162 -4.16 -31.30 -0.17
C HIS A 162 -3.68 -32.37 0.83
N TYR A 163 -2.97 -33.41 0.38
CA TYR A 163 -2.67 -34.59 1.21
C TYR A 163 -3.95 -35.20 1.83
N ASP A 164 -4.00 -35.40 3.15
CA ASP A 164 -5.16 -35.92 3.88
C ASP A 164 -6.16 -34.83 4.31
N TYR A 165 -5.97 -33.61 3.81
CA TYR A 165 -6.74 -32.42 4.21
C TYR A 165 -7.71 -32.02 3.12
N GLY A 166 -9.00 -32.12 3.40
CA GLY A 166 -10.06 -31.72 2.48
C GLY A 166 -10.56 -30.30 2.76
N CYS A 167 -11.17 -29.68 1.75
CA CYS A 167 -12.05 -28.54 1.98
C CYS A 167 -13.15 -28.91 2.99
N GLY A 168 -13.65 -27.92 3.72
CA GLY A 168 -14.65 -28.12 4.78
C GLY A 168 -14.07 -28.51 6.14
N GLY A 169 -12.77 -28.78 6.20
CA GLY A 169 -12.09 -29.18 7.43
C GLY A 169 -11.79 -28.04 8.40
N ASN A 170 -11.67 -28.41 9.68
CA ASN A 170 -11.12 -27.57 10.74
C ASN A 170 -9.85 -28.23 11.30
N TYR A 171 -8.73 -27.52 11.22
CA TYR A 171 -7.42 -28.04 11.58
C TYR A 171 -6.70 -27.07 12.51
N SER A 172 -5.76 -27.58 13.31
CA SER A 172 -4.82 -26.71 14.02
C SER A 172 -3.60 -26.40 13.15
N LYS A 173 -3.01 -25.22 13.33
CA LYS A 173 -1.78 -24.86 12.60
C LYS A 173 -0.64 -25.82 12.90
N ASP A 174 -0.49 -26.24 14.15
CA ASP A 174 0.53 -27.21 14.57
C ASP A 174 0.35 -28.56 13.84
N TYR A 175 -0.89 -29.03 13.72
CA TYR A 175 -1.20 -30.28 13.01
C TYR A 175 -0.90 -30.20 11.50
N LEU A 176 -1.08 -29.02 10.89
CA LEU A 176 -0.74 -28.81 9.49
C LEU A 176 0.79 -28.70 9.29
N ILE A 177 1.51 -28.05 10.20
CA ILE A 177 2.97 -27.89 10.13
C ILE A 177 3.69 -29.23 10.30
N GLU A 178 3.25 -30.08 11.23
CA GLU A 178 3.88 -31.39 11.49
C GLU A 178 3.83 -32.33 10.28
N ARG A 179 2.78 -32.22 9.44
CA ARG A 179 2.55 -33.12 8.31
C ARG A 179 2.81 -32.49 6.94
N MET A 180 3.02 -31.18 6.86
CA MET A 180 3.46 -30.48 5.65
C MET A 180 4.90 -29.93 5.83
N PRO A 181 5.94 -30.78 5.81
CA PRO A 181 7.30 -30.44 6.29
C PRO A 181 8.10 -29.50 5.36
N SER A 182 7.46 -28.62 4.60
CA SER A 182 8.13 -27.55 3.86
C SER A 182 7.77 -26.19 4.47
N HIS A 183 8.80 -25.43 4.83
CA HIS A 183 8.69 -24.12 5.46
C HIS A 183 7.70 -23.20 4.75
N ALA A 184 6.93 -22.47 5.57
CA ALA A 184 5.88 -21.50 5.25
C ALA A 184 4.46 -22.08 5.15
N ALA A 185 3.88 -22.44 6.30
CA ALA A 185 2.42 -22.47 6.49
C ALA A 185 1.75 -21.22 5.86
N ASP A 186 2.39 -20.06 6.03
CA ASP A 186 1.94 -18.77 5.49
C ASP A 186 1.95 -18.69 3.94
N LYS A 187 2.61 -19.63 3.24
CA LYS A 187 2.64 -19.71 1.76
C LYS A 187 1.63 -20.72 1.20
N TYR A 188 0.99 -21.50 2.07
CA TYR A 188 0.05 -22.56 1.69
C TYR A 188 -1.40 -22.25 1.98
N TYR A 189 -1.65 -21.12 2.63
CA TYR A 189 -2.99 -20.64 2.88
C TYR A 189 -3.37 -19.58 1.85
N GLY A 190 -4.60 -19.69 1.36
CA GLY A 190 -5.25 -18.60 0.65
C GLY A 190 -5.60 -17.45 1.61
N PRO A 191 -6.19 -16.36 1.09
CA PRO A 191 -6.61 -15.25 1.92
C PRO A 191 -7.55 -15.74 3.02
N VAL A 192 -7.37 -15.20 4.23
CA VAL A 192 -8.40 -15.31 5.28
C VAL A 192 -9.65 -14.60 4.74
N ILE A 193 -10.82 -15.17 4.97
CA ILE A 193 -12.12 -14.60 4.58
C ILE A 193 -13.10 -14.49 5.75
N GLY A 194 -12.81 -15.15 6.88
CA GLY A 194 -13.68 -15.15 8.04
C GLY A 194 -13.07 -15.87 9.23
N SER A 195 -13.91 -16.16 10.22
CA SER A 195 -13.60 -17.01 11.35
C SER A 195 -14.60 -18.17 11.48
N LEU A 196 -14.16 -19.25 12.12
CA LEU A 196 -15.00 -20.37 12.45
C LEU A 196 -15.81 -20.04 13.70
N CYS A 197 -17.12 -20.29 13.60
CA CYS A 197 -18.10 -20.27 14.68
C CYS A 197 -18.88 -21.60 14.65
#